data_AF-A0A098Y5X7-F1
#
_entry.id   AF-A0A098Y5X7-F1
#
_cell.length_a   1.000
_cell.length_b   1.000
_cell.length_c   1.000
_cell.angle_alpha   90.00
_cell.angle_beta   90.00
_cell.angle_gamma   90.00
#
_symmetry.space_group_name_H-M   'P 1'
#
loop_
_entity.id
_entity.type
_entity.pdbx_description
1 polymer ?
#
loop_
_entity_poly.entity_id
_entity_poly.type
_entity_poly.pdbx_seq_one_letter_code
_entity_poly.pdbx_strand_id
1 'polypeptide(L)'
;MLAPSLFGGHRLVVVTGVQESAAALADSLVSYTKEPDPELTLVVVHNGGKRNDALLKAFKAAGAAVDECPKISSAGERVAFVRNEVRFAGGKITPDAVTALLEAVGNDLRGLSAAASQLVSDFGGVIDADAVARFHRGQAEVTGFTVAERVLVGDMAGSVEMLRWALDRGVAHVLVADALADGVRTAARVASLNTTNIGELARQLKLPPWKVKKAQAQARGWSIDGLQQAIGVVAELNADVKGAAASADYALERAVRRIVGIRAASAGGRARALR
;
A
#
# COMPACT_ATOMS: atom_id res chain seq x y z
N MET A 1 43.86 -7.74 -0.75
CA MET A 1 43.74 -9.01 -1.49
C MET A 1 42.50 -9.73 -0.99
N LEU A 2 41.51 -9.94 -1.86
CA LEU A 2 40.30 -10.71 -1.55
C LEU A 2 40.67 -12.19 -1.59
N ALA A 3 40.31 -12.96 -0.56
CA ALA A 3 40.81 -14.32 -0.35
C ALA A 3 40.51 -15.24 -1.56
N PRO A 4 41.42 -16.18 -1.91
CA PRO A 4 41.18 -17.16 -2.97
C PRO A 4 40.06 -18.12 -2.60
N SER A 5 39.30 -18.61 -3.59
CA SER A 5 38.38 -19.73 -3.41
C SER A 5 39.17 -21.03 -3.31
N LEU A 6 38.93 -21.85 -2.28
CA LEU A 6 39.50 -23.19 -2.16
C LEU A 6 38.86 -24.21 -3.13
N PHE A 7 37.75 -23.84 -3.77
CA PHE A 7 36.97 -24.71 -4.66
C PHE A 7 37.07 -24.29 -6.14
N GLY A 8 37.91 -23.31 -6.46
CA GLY A 8 37.91 -22.65 -7.77
C GLY A 8 36.63 -21.85 -8.02
N GLY A 9 36.52 -21.27 -9.23
CA GLY A 9 35.30 -20.63 -9.73
C GLY A 9 35.25 -19.12 -9.58
N HIS A 10 34.34 -18.52 -10.36
CA HIS A 10 34.10 -17.07 -10.38
C HIS A 10 33.55 -16.61 -9.03
N ARG A 11 34.19 -15.61 -8.42
CA ARG A 11 33.81 -15.02 -7.15
C ARG A 11 32.96 -13.77 -7.35
N LEU A 12 32.03 -13.51 -6.44
CA LEU A 12 31.26 -12.27 -6.35
C LEU A 12 31.50 -11.64 -4.98
N VAL A 13 31.95 -10.39 -4.96
CA VAL A 13 32.11 -9.61 -3.73
C VAL A 13 31.22 -8.39 -3.82
N VAL A 14 30.32 -8.22 -2.84
CA VAL A 14 29.43 -7.06 -2.75
C VAL A 14 29.86 -6.21 -1.56
N VAL A 15 30.25 -4.97 -1.81
CA VAL A 15 30.60 -3.99 -0.78
C VAL A 15 29.49 -2.96 -0.69
N THR A 16 28.70 -3.02 0.38
CA THR A 16 27.57 -2.12 0.59
C THR A 16 27.92 -0.92 1.44
N GLY A 17 27.30 0.23 1.15
CA GLY A 17 27.40 1.40 1.99
C GLY A 17 28.73 2.15 1.89
N VAL A 18 29.38 2.12 0.72
CA VAL A 18 30.72 2.71 0.54
C VAL A 18 30.77 4.23 0.73
N GLN A 19 29.63 4.92 0.74
CA GLN A 19 29.57 6.33 1.14
C GLN A 19 30.03 6.54 2.59
N GLU A 20 29.92 5.53 3.45
CA GLU A 20 30.35 5.57 4.85
C GLU A 20 31.76 5.00 5.07
N SER A 21 32.42 4.48 4.02
CA SER A 21 33.71 3.84 4.17
C SER A 21 34.80 4.83 4.61
N ALA A 22 35.72 4.37 5.45
CA ALA A 22 36.95 5.08 5.75
C ALA A 22 37.80 5.27 4.48
N ALA A 23 38.60 6.33 4.43
CA ALA A 23 39.44 6.67 3.28
C ALA A 23 40.33 5.50 2.83
N ALA A 24 40.95 4.79 3.79
CA ALA A 24 41.81 3.65 3.49
C ALA A 24 41.09 2.53 2.71
N LEU A 25 39.81 2.27 3.00
CA LEU A 25 39.01 1.29 2.25
C LEU A 25 38.65 1.82 0.87
N ALA A 26 38.25 3.09 0.76
CA ALA A 26 37.97 3.72 -0.52
C ALA A 26 39.20 3.68 -1.46
N ASP A 27 40.38 4.03 -0.95
CA ASP A 27 41.64 4.00 -1.69
C ASP A 27 42.02 2.59 -2.13
N SER A 28 41.77 1.59 -1.27
CA SER A 28 41.99 0.19 -1.60
C SER A 28 41.06 -0.28 -2.73
N LEU A 29 39.78 0.11 -2.69
CA LEU A 29 38.80 -0.22 -3.74
C LEU A 29 39.13 0.45 -5.07
N VAL A 30 39.53 1.72 -5.05
CA VAL A 30 39.97 2.44 -6.25
C VAL A 30 41.28 1.85 -6.80
N SER A 31 42.20 1.44 -5.94
CA SER A 31 43.44 0.79 -6.40
C SER A 31 43.16 -0.56 -7.08
N TYR A 32 42.16 -1.30 -6.61
CA TYR A 32 41.75 -2.57 -7.21
C TYR A 32 41.28 -2.42 -8.66
N THR A 33 40.75 -1.26 -9.08
CA THR A 33 40.28 -1.07 -10.47
C THR A 33 41.42 -1.04 -11.49
N LYS A 34 42.68 -0.92 -11.06
CA LYS A 34 43.85 -0.90 -11.95
C LYS A 34 44.25 -2.31 -12.43
N GLU A 35 44.05 -3.30 -11.57
CA GLU A 35 44.40 -4.70 -11.85
C GLU A 35 43.32 -5.59 -11.22
N PRO A 36 42.10 -5.60 -11.80
CA PRO A 36 41.01 -6.41 -11.29
C PRO A 36 41.31 -7.89 -11.55
N ASP A 37 40.98 -8.73 -10.58
CA ASP A 37 41.03 -10.18 -10.74
C ASP A 37 39.96 -10.62 -11.76
N PRO A 38 40.34 -11.28 -12.87
CA PRO A 38 39.41 -11.66 -13.93
C PRO A 38 38.40 -12.72 -13.48
N GLU A 39 38.67 -13.42 -12.37
CA GLU A 39 37.75 -14.40 -11.78
C GLU A 39 36.91 -13.78 -10.64
N LEU A 40 36.87 -12.45 -10.50
CA LEU A 40 36.11 -11.78 -9.45
C LEU A 40 35.24 -10.63 -9.98
N THR A 41 33.93 -10.73 -9.76
CA THR A 41 33.01 -9.62 -9.94
C THR A 41 32.93 -8.84 -8.64
N LEU A 42 33.35 -7.57 -8.68
CA LEU A 42 33.20 -6.64 -7.57
C LEU A 42 31.98 -5.75 -7.81
N VAL A 43 31.01 -5.81 -6.91
CA VAL A 43 29.85 -4.91 -6.89
C VAL A 43 30.03 -3.93 -5.74
N VAL A 44 29.99 -2.64 -6.06
CA VAL A 44 30.08 -1.57 -5.07
C VAL A 44 28.74 -0.84 -5.00
N VAL A 45 28.12 -0.83 -3.81
CA VAL A 45 26.82 -0.19 -3.60
C VAL A 45 26.99 1.10 -2.81
N HIS A 46 26.70 2.21 -3.49
CA HIS A 46 26.70 3.55 -2.91
C HIS A 46 25.26 4.08 -2.82
N ASN A 47 24.84 4.54 -1.65
CA ASN A 47 23.45 4.95 -1.40
C ASN A 47 23.09 6.35 -1.95
N GLY A 48 23.83 6.86 -2.94
CA GLY A 48 23.77 8.24 -3.42
C GLY A 48 24.36 9.29 -2.47
N GLY A 49 24.34 10.57 -2.89
CA GLY A 49 24.92 11.69 -2.15
C GLY A 49 26.36 12.05 -2.57
N LYS A 50 26.93 13.09 -1.93
CA LYS A 50 28.28 13.60 -2.26
C LYS A 50 29.42 12.88 -1.55
N ARG A 51 29.14 12.23 -0.42
CA ARG A 51 30.18 11.60 0.41
C ARG A 51 30.77 10.39 -0.32
N ASN A 52 32.09 10.37 -0.51
CA ASN A 52 32.82 9.37 -1.30
C ASN A 52 32.32 9.22 -2.76
N ASP A 53 31.72 10.27 -3.35
CA ASP A 53 31.27 10.24 -4.75
C ASP A 53 32.43 10.05 -5.76
N ALA A 54 33.65 10.41 -5.34
CA ALA A 54 34.88 10.20 -6.10
C ALA A 54 35.15 8.72 -6.38
N LEU A 55 34.73 7.82 -5.49
CA LEU A 55 34.83 6.38 -5.69
C LEU A 55 33.99 5.96 -6.90
N LEU A 56 32.75 6.42 -7.00
CA LEU A 56 31.88 6.14 -8.15
C LEU A 56 32.49 6.67 -9.45
N LYS A 57 33.07 7.88 -9.42
CA LYS A 57 33.73 8.47 -10.59
C LYS A 57 34.94 7.64 -11.03
N ALA A 58 35.75 7.16 -10.09
CA ALA A 58 36.91 6.32 -10.38
C ALA A 58 36.50 4.98 -11.00
N PHE A 59 35.49 4.30 -10.46
CA PHE A 59 34.97 3.05 -11.02
C PHE A 59 34.37 3.26 -12.42
N LYS A 60 33.59 4.33 -12.63
CA LYS A 60 33.07 4.71 -13.95
C LYS A 60 34.20 4.96 -14.96
N ALA A 61 35.24 5.68 -14.57
CA ALA A 61 36.39 5.95 -15.42
C ALA A 61 37.19 4.68 -15.77
N ALA A 62 37.20 3.69 -14.87
CA ALA A 62 37.78 2.38 -15.10
C ALA A 62 36.89 1.44 -15.95
N GLY A 63 35.72 1.91 -16.41
CA GLY A 63 34.82 1.13 -17.27
C GLY A 63 33.84 0.22 -16.54
N ALA A 64 33.62 0.43 -15.23
CA ALA A 64 32.62 -0.34 -14.49
C ALA A 64 31.20 -0.08 -15.03
N ALA A 65 30.40 -1.15 -15.12
CA ALA A 65 28.96 -1.03 -15.36
C ALA A 65 28.28 -0.29 -14.21
N VAL A 66 27.28 0.52 -14.54
CA VAL A 66 26.57 1.37 -13.57
C VAL A 66 25.10 1.07 -13.65
N ASP A 67 24.57 0.53 -12.56
CA ASP A 67 23.13 0.39 -12.36
C ASP A 67 22.66 1.50 -11.41
N GLU A 68 21.93 2.46 -11.96
CA GLU A 68 21.32 3.53 -11.17
C GLU A 68 20.01 3.02 -10.56
N CYS A 69 19.94 3.03 -9.23
CA CYS A 69 18.76 2.66 -8.45
C CYS A 69 18.14 3.90 -7.80
N PRO A 70 17.55 4.83 -8.56
CA PRO A 70 16.98 6.05 -8.02
C PRO A 70 15.81 5.71 -7.08
N LYS A 71 15.67 6.52 -6.01
CA LYS A 71 14.56 6.37 -5.07
C LYS A 71 13.25 6.69 -5.79
N ILE A 72 12.33 5.74 -5.78
CA ILE A 72 10.95 5.95 -6.23
C ILE A 72 10.21 6.74 -5.14
N SER A 73 9.81 7.97 -5.46
CA SER A 73 9.23 8.92 -4.52
C SER A 73 7.85 9.38 -4.94
N SER A 74 7.60 9.52 -6.25
CA SER A 74 6.33 10.01 -6.77
C SER A 74 5.35 8.90 -7.12
N ALA A 75 4.05 9.24 -7.19
CA ALA A 75 3.02 8.31 -7.65
C ALA A 75 3.23 7.89 -9.11
N GLY A 76 3.69 8.81 -9.98
CA GLY A 76 3.99 8.51 -11.38
C GLY A 76 5.15 7.51 -11.53
N GLU A 77 6.19 7.65 -10.71
CA GLU A 77 7.31 6.69 -10.67
C GLU A 77 6.85 5.31 -10.18
N ARG A 78 5.94 5.25 -9.20
CA ARG A 78 5.34 3.96 -8.75
C ARG A 78 4.53 3.29 -9.85
N VAL A 79 3.74 4.06 -10.61
CA VAL A 79 3.02 3.55 -11.79
C VAL A 79 4.00 2.99 -12.82
N ALA A 80 5.09 3.73 -13.09
CA ALA A 80 6.12 3.28 -14.03
C ALA A 80 6.84 2.02 -13.54
N PHE A 81 7.14 1.93 -12.24
CA PHE A 81 7.74 0.77 -11.59
C PHE A 81 6.89 -0.48 -11.79
N VAL A 82 5.60 -0.44 -11.44
CA VAL A 82 4.67 -1.57 -11.62
C VAL A 82 4.62 -2.03 -13.07
N ARG A 83 4.53 -1.09 -14.02
CA ARG A 83 4.54 -1.41 -15.46
C ARG A 83 5.84 -2.11 -15.88
N ASN A 84 6.97 -1.67 -15.35
CA ASN A 84 8.27 -2.27 -15.63
C ASN A 84 8.39 -3.66 -15.02
N GLU A 85 7.93 -3.89 -13.80
CA GLU A 85 7.92 -5.21 -13.16
C GLU A 85 7.09 -6.21 -13.95
N VAL A 86 5.87 -5.82 -14.37
CA VAL A 86 5.03 -6.68 -15.22
C VAL A 86 5.72 -6.99 -16.54
N ARG A 87 6.35 -5.99 -17.17
CA ARG A 87 7.09 -6.18 -18.43
C ARG A 87 8.29 -7.09 -18.23
N PHE A 88 9.02 -6.96 -17.12
CA PHE A 88 10.16 -7.79 -16.78
C PHE A 88 9.76 -9.25 -16.60
N ALA A 89 8.60 -9.50 -15.97
CA ALA A 89 7.99 -10.82 -15.88
C ALA A 89 7.41 -11.35 -17.22
N GLY A 90 7.45 -10.56 -18.29
CA GLY A 90 7.01 -10.96 -19.63
C GLY A 90 5.54 -10.65 -19.97
N GLY A 91 4.84 -9.89 -19.13
CA GLY A 91 3.43 -9.53 -19.31
C GLY A 91 3.20 -8.11 -19.81
N LYS A 92 1.92 -7.74 -19.96
CA LYS A 92 1.44 -6.36 -20.13
C LYS A 92 0.38 -6.06 -19.08
N ILE A 93 0.21 -4.79 -18.70
CA ILE A 93 -0.80 -4.38 -17.71
C ILE A 93 -1.55 -3.14 -18.18
N THR A 94 -2.87 -3.11 -17.99
CA THR A 94 -3.70 -1.95 -18.36
C THR A 94 -3.60 -0.82 -17.31
N PRO A 95 -3.88 0.44 -17.67
CA PRO A 95 -3.75 1.57 -16.74
C PRO A 95 -4.63 1.47 -15.49
N ASP A 96 -5.85 0.96 -15.64
CA ASP A 96 -6.79 0.70 -14.56
C ASP A 96 -6.32 -0.44 -13.64
N ALA A 97 -5.69 -1.49 -14.20
CA ALA A 97 -5.09 -2.57 -13.43
C ALA A 97 -3.89 -2.09 -12.58
N VAL A 98 -3.03 -1.21 -13.12
CA VAL A 98 -1.94 -0.60 -12.35
C VAL A 98 -2.49 0.20 -11.17
N THR A 99 -3.57 0.96 -11.41
CA THR A 99 -4.22 1.74 -10.36
C THR A 99 -4.78 0.82 -9.26
N ALA A 100 -5.50 -0.23 -9.66
CA ALA A 100 -6.05 -1.22 -8.74
C ALA A 100 -4.96 -1.93 -7.90
N LEU A 101 -3.83 -2.27 -8.53
CA LEU A 101 -2.72 -2.93 -7.84
C LEU A 101 -2.04 -2.01 -6.82
N LEU A 102 -1.82 -0.74 -7.18
CA LEU A 102 -1.29 0.27 -6.25
C LEU A 102 -2.23 0.55 -5.09
N GLU A 103 -3.54 0.47 -5.30
CA GLU A 103 -4.53 0.63 -4.24
C GLU A 103 -4.60 -0.57 -3.30
N ALA A 104 -4.46 -1.79 -3.85
CA ALA A 104 -4.49 -3.02 -3.08
C ALA A 104 -3.21 -3.22 -2.24
N VAL A 105 -2.04 -2.96 -2.82
CA VAL A 105 -0.73 -3.22 -2.19
C VAL A 105 -0.15 -1.97 -1.50
N GLY A 106 -0.57 -0.78 -1.92
CA GLY A 106 -0.10 0.49 -1.37
C GLY A 106 1.26 0.92 -1.93
N ASN A 107 2.14 1.38 -1.03
CA ASN A 107 3.43 1.99 -1.41
C ASN A 107 4.63 1.05 -1.25
N ASP A 108 4.42 -0.22 -0.86
CA ASP A 108 5.51 -1.17 -0.71
C ASP A 108 5.98 -1.71 -2.06
N LEU A 109 7.19 -1.31 -2.46
CA LEU A 109 7.80 -1.72 -3.74
C LEU A 109 8.05 -3.23 -3.80
N ARG A 110 8.35 -3.87 -2.65
CA ARG A 110 8.60 -5.33 -2.62
C ARG A 110 7.30 -6.08 -2.87
N GLY A 111 6.23 -5.70 -2.16
CA GLY A 111 4.88 -6.21 -2.41
C GLY A 111 4.43 -6.00 -3.85
N LEU A 112 4.68 -4.82 -4.42
CA LEU A 112 4.30 -4.52 -5.81
C LEU A 112 5.03 -5.38 -6.84
N SER A 113 6.34 -5.60 -6.66
CA SER A 113 7.15 -6.47 -7.54
C SER A 113 6.71 -7.94 -7.46
N ALA A 114 6.47 -8.43 -6.24
CA ALA A 114 5.97 -9.79 -6.02
C ALA A 114 4.60 -10.00 -6.67
N ALA A 115 3.66 -9.08 -6.44
CA ALA A 115 2.33 -9.14 -7.02
C ALA A 115 2.34 -9.03 -8.54
N ALA A 116 3.19 -8.18 -9.12
CA ALA A 116 3.35 -8.07 -10.57
C ALA A 116 3.83 -9.40 -11.18
N SER A 117 4.85 -10.03 -10.59
CA SER A 117 5.39 -11.30 -11.08
C SER A 117 4.36 -12.43 -10.98
N GLN A 118 3.63 -12.48 -9.87
CA GLN A 118 2.62 -13.49 -9.63
C GLN A 118 1.40 -13.31 -10.54
N LEU A 119 0.92 -12.08 -10.76
CA LEU A 119 -0.17 -11.79 -11.71
C LEU A 119 0.18 -12.24 -13.13
N VAL A 120 1.43 -12.03 -13.57
CA VAL A 120 1.87 -12.49 -14.89
C VAL A 120 1.89 -14.02 -14.95
N SER A 121 2.38 -14.67 -13.88
CA SER A 121 2.40 -16.14 -13.80
C SER A 121 1.00 -16.76 -13.80
N ASP A 122 0.06 -16.17 -13.06
CA ASP A 122 -1.26 -16.76 -12.83
C ASP A 122 -2.24 -16.50 -13.98
N PHE A 123 -2.17 -15.32 -14.61
CA PHE A 123 -3.14 -14.89 -15.62
C PHE A 123 -2.55 -14.85 -17.04
N GLY A 124 -1.23 -14.71 -17.18
CA GLY A 124 -0.57 -14.56 -18.47
C GLY A 124 -1.01 -13.33 -19.26
N GLY A 125 -0.41 -13.11 -20.43
CA GLY A 125 -0.87 -12.13 -21.41
C GLY A 125 -0.98 -10.69 -20.90
N VAL A 126 -2.19 -10.12 -20.99
CA VAL A 126 -2.50 -8.75 -20.55
C VAL A 126 -3.28 -8.79 -19.24
N ILE A 127 -2.68 -8.26 -18.17
CA ILE A 127 -3.30 -8.08 -16.86
C ILE A 127 -4.25 -6.89 -16.92
N ASP A 128 -5.53 -7.15 -16.67
CA ASP A 128 -6.58 -6.14 -16.54
C ASP A 128 -7.05 -6.00 -15.08
N ALA A 129 -7.97 -5.07 -14.83
CA ALA A 129 -8.47 -4.81 -13.48
C ALA A 129 -9.26 -6.00 -12.90
N ASP A 130 -9.87 -6.86 -13.73
CA ASP A 130 -10.56 -8.05 -13.25
C ASP A 130 -9.55 -9.12 -12.79
N ALA A 131 -8.44 -9.31 -13.52
CA ALA A 131 -7.33 -10.16 -13.11
C ALA A 131 -6.76 -9.73 -11.76
N VAL A 132 -6.50 -8.43 -11.56
CA VAL A 132 -6.06 -7.87 -10.27
C VAL A 132 -7.11 -8.12 -9.18
N ALA A 133 -8.38 -7.87 -9.47
CA ALA A 133 -9.46 -8.11 -8.52
C ALA A 133 -9.61 -9.61 -8.20
N ARG A 134 -9.36 -10.52 -9.14
CA ARG A 134 -9.41 -11.98 -8.93
C ARG A 134 -8.22 -12.48 -8.11
N PHE A 135 -7.03 -11.96 -8.40
CA PHE A 135 -5.82 -12.21 -7.63
C PHE A 135 -6.01 -11.87 -6.14
N HIS A 136 -6.58 -10.69 -5.87
CA HIS A 136 -6.92 -10.28 -4.50
C HIS A 136 -8.22 -10.90 -3.95
N ARG A 137 -9.01 -11.61 -4.77
CA ARG A 137 -10.20 -12.36 -4.31
C ARG A 137 -9.82 -13.72 -3.69
N GLY A 138 -8.65 -14.29 -4.01
CA GLY A 138 -8.15 -15.56 -3.46
C GLY A 138 -7.33 -15.43 -2.18
N GLN A 139 -6.71 -14.27 -1.97
CA GLN A 139 -6.18 -13.83 -0.68
C GLN A 139 -7.04 -12.69 -0.17
N ALA A 140 -8.18 -13.02 0.46
CA ALA A 140 -8.87 -12.03 1.26
C ALA A 140 -8.00 -11.73 2.49
N GLU A 141 -6.94 -10.94 2.34
CA GLU A 141 -6.33 -10.24 3.47
C GLU A 141 -7.47 -9.46 4.12
N VAL A 142 -7.84 -9.90 5.32
CA VAL A 142 -8.82 -9.19 6.10
C VAL A 142 -8.14 -7.92 6.58
N THR A 143 -8.35 -6.82 5.84
CA THR A 143 -7.80 -5.51 6.19
C THR A 143 -8.83 -4.72 7.00
N GLY A 144 -8.37 -3.66 7.68
CA GLY A 144 -9.27 -2.69 8.32
C GLY A 144 -10.33 -2.12 7.36
N PHE A 145 -10.00 -1.98 6.07
CA PHE A 145 -10.94 -1.51 5.05
C PHE A 145 -12.07 -2.50 4.79
N THR A 146 -11.78 -3.81 4.76
CA THR A 146 -12.81 -4.84 4.57
C THR A 146 -13.82 -4.83 5.73
N VAL A 147 -13.34 -4.61 6.96
CA VAL A 147 -14.20 -4.41 8.13
C VAL A 147 -15.06 -3.16 7.95
N ALA A 148 -14.44 -2.02 7.61
CA ALA A 148 -15.14 -0.75 7.42
C ALA A 148 -16.22 -0.81 6.34
N GLU A 149 -15.99 -1.54 5.26
CA GLU A 149 -16.96 -1.71 4.18
C GLU A 149 -18.23 -2.41 4.65
N ARG A 150 -18.09 -3.52 5.38
CA ARG A 150 -19.23 -4.26 5.98
C ARG A 150 -20.00 -3.37 6.96
N VAL A 151 -19.28 -2.60 7.77
CA VAL A 151 -19.86 -1.67 8.75
C VAL A 151 -20.69 -0.58 8.07
N LEU A 152 -20.14 0.04 7.02
CA LEU A 152 -20.80 1.13 6.30
C LEU A 152 -22.06 0.70 5.55
N VAL A 153 -22.13 -0.57 5.12
CA VAL A 153 -23.34 -1.14 4.51
C VAL A 153 -24.31 -1.73 5.55
N GLY A 154 -23.95 -1.72 6.84
CA GLY A 154 -24.80 -2.13 7.94
C GLY A 154 -24.94 -3.65 8.11
N ASP A 155 -23.99 -4.43 7.60
CA ASP A 155 -23.97 -5.89 7.76
C ASP A 155 -23.38 -6.26 9.12
N MET A 156 -24.22 -6.33 10.17
CA MET A 156 -23.74 -6.62 11.53
C MET A 156 -22.97 -7.93 11.64
N ALA A 157 -23.51 -9.01 11.06
CA ALA A 157 -22.92 -10.34 11.16
C ALA A 157 -21.57 -10.37 10.44
N GLY A 158 -21.53 -9.91 9.18
CA GLY A 158 -20.29 -9.84 8.42
C GLY A 158 -19.29 -8.84 9.01
N SER A 159 -19.72 -7.74 9.62
CA SER A 159 -18.82 -6.79 10.29
C SER A 159 -18.09 -7.42 11.47
N VAL A 160 -18.79 -8.16 12.33
CA VAL A 160 -18.18 -8.80 13.50
C VAL A 160 -17.30 -9.97 13.08
N GLU A 161 -17.74 -10.77 12.11
CA GLU A 161 -16.93 -11.86 11.54
C GLU A 161 -15.63 -11.33 10.94
N MET A 162 -15.71 -10.33 10.07
CA MET A 162 -14.53 -9.73 9.45
C MET A 162 -13.64 -9.03 10.48
N LEU A 163 -14.20 -8.39 11.51
CA LEU A 163 -13.39 -7.82 12.58
C LEU A 163 -12.58 -8.90 13.30
N ARG A 164 -13.20 -10.04 13.64
CA ARG A 164 -12.50 -11.15 14.30
C ARG A 164 -11.37 -11.70 13.44
N TRP A 165 -11.63 -11.94 12.16
CA TRP A 165 -10.58 -12.39 11.24
C TRP A 165 -9.44 -11.38 11.07
N ALA A 166 -9.73 -10.07 11.13
CA ALA A 166 -8.69 -9.03 11.07
C ALA A 166 -7.75 -9.13 12.28
N LEU A 167 -8.34 -9.24 13.47
CA LEU A 167 -7.62 -9.31 14.74
C LEU A 167 -6.83 -10.61 14.87
N ASP A 168 -7.43 -11.75 14.52
CA ASP A 168 -6.77 -13.07 14.55
C ASP A 168 -5.54 -13.12 13.64
N ARG A 169 -5.53 -12.32 12.57
CA ARG A 169 -4.40 -12.20 11.62
C ARG A 169 -3.39 -11.12 12.02
N GLY A 170 -3.57 -10.47 13.16
CA GLY A 170 -2.62 -9.49 13.69
C GLY A 170 -2.71 -8.10 13.04
N VAL A 171 -3.84 -7.75 12.41
CA VAL A 171 -4.04 -6.36 11.95
C VAL A 171 -4.07 -5.44 13.16
N ALA A 172 -3.19 -4.44 13.17
CA ALA A 172 -3.13 -3.49 14.27
C ALA A 172 -4.46 -2.74 14.45
N HIS A 173 -4.92 -2.61 15.70
CA HIS A 173 -6.19 -1.96 16.05
C HIS A 173 -6.32 -0.54 15.50
N VAL A 174 -5.22 0.20 15.50
CA VAL A 174 -5.14 1.57 14.96
C VAL A 174 -5.49 1.59 13.46
N LEU A 175 -5.05 0.58 12.68
CA LEU A 175 -5.36 0.51 11.25
C LEU A 175 -6.84 0.21 10.99
N VAL A 176 -7.47 -0.61 11.84
CA VAL A 176 -8.92 -0.86 11.76
C VAL A 176 -9.71 0.39 12.13
N ALA A 177 -9.30 1.09 13.18
CA ALA A 177 -9.91 2.36 13.60
C ALA A 177 -9.78 3.44 12.52
N ASP A 178 -8.60 3.59 11.91
CA ASP A 178 -8.35 4.55 10.84
C ASP A 178 -9.19 4.23 9.60
N ALA A 179 -9.33 2.96 9.23
CA ALA A 179 -10.16 2.55 8.10
C ALA A 179 -11.66 2.84 8.34
N LEU A 180 -12.17 2.58 9.55
CA LEU A 180 -13.53 2.96 9.94
C LEU A 180 -13.72 4.47 9.86
N ALA A 181 -12.74 5.24 10.35
CA ALA A 181 -12.78 6.69 10.32
C ALA A 181 -12.72 7.26 8.89
N ASP A 182 -11.85 6.75 8.01
CA ASP A 182 -11.80 7.13 6.59
C ASP A 182 -13.14 6.83 5.90
N GLY A 183 -13.69 5.64 6.15
CA GLY A 183 -14.95 5.21 5.60
C GLY A 183 -16.12 6.12 5.98
N VAL A 184 -16.29 6.37 7.28
CA VAL A 184 -17.35 7.25 7.81
C VAL A 184 -17.18 8.69 7.31
N ARG A 185 -15.97 9.25 7.34
CA ARG A 185 -15.71 10.61 6.83
C ARG A 185 -15.97 10.71 5.33
N THR A 186 -15.57 9.71 4.55
CA THR A 186 -15.80 9.69 3.10
C THR A 186 -17.30 9.62 2.79
N ALA A 187 -18.06 8.77 3.49
CA ALA A 187 -19.51 8.71 3.36
C ALA A 187 -20.18 10.05 3.74
N ALA A 188 -19.72 10.70 4.81
CA ALA A 188 -20.21 12.01 5.24
C ALA A 188 -19.96 13.10 4.19
N ARG A 189 -18.74 13.15 3.63
CA ARG A 189 -18.38 14.12 2.58
C ARG A 189 -19.20 13.92 1.31
N VAL A 190 -19.48 12.68 0.92
CA VAL A 190 -20.34 12.38 -0.23
C VAL A 190 -21.79 12.77 0.07
N ALA A 191 -22.29 12.47 1.27
CA ALA A 191 -23.67 12.80 1.66
C ALA A 191 -23.92 14.31 1.84
N SER A 192 -22.88 15.11 2.11
CA SER A 192 -22.99 16.56 2.28
C SER A 192 -23.08 17.36 0.96
N LEU A 193 -22.80 16.72 -0.18
CA LEU A 193 -22.83 17.38 -1.48
C LEU A 193 -24.18 17.16 -2.16
N ASN A 194 -24.75 18.23 -2.73
CA ASN A 194 -26.05 18.19 -3.40
C ASN A 194 -25.94 17.76 -4.88
N THR A 195 -25.09 16.78 -5.17
CA THR A 195 -24.92 16.23 -6.52
C THR A 195 -24.75 14.71 -6.44
N THR A 196 -25.44 14.00 -7.34
CA THR A 196 -25.30 12.55 -7.49
C THR A 196 -24.35 12.18 -8.62
N ASN A 197 -23.80 13.16 -9.34
CA ASN A 197 -22.88 12.92 -10.44
C ASN A 197 -21.50 12.51 -9.90
N ILE A 198 -21.08 11.29 -10.24
CA ILE A 198 -19.81 10.70 -9.77
C ILE A 198 -18.60 11.54 -10.20
N GLY A 199 -18.59 12.08 -11.43
CA GLY A 199 -17.48 12.89 -11.94
C GLY A 199 -17.36 14.24 -11.22
N GLU A 200 -18.50 14.86 -10.91
CA GLU A 200 -18.53 16.10 -10.15
C GLU A 200 -18.10 15.89 -8.69
N LEU A 201 -18.63 14.84 -8.05
CA LEU A 201 -18.23 14.42 -6.71
C LEU A 201 -16.73 14.11 -6.65
N ALA A 202 -16.18 13.38 -7.63
CA ALA A 202 -14.75 13.08 -7.73
C ALA A 202 -13.90 14.36 -7.78
N ARG A 203 -14.31 15.34 -8.59
CA ARG A 203 -13.63 16.64 -8.71
C ARG A 203 -13.69 17.44 -7.42
N GLN A 204 -14.87 17.59 -6.81
CA GLN A 204 -15.05 18.39 -5.59
C GLN A 204 -14.37 17.73 -4.38
N LEU A 205 -14.46 16.41 -4.26
CA LEU A 205 -13.89 15.65 -3.15
C LEU A 205 -12.41 15.33 -3.35
N LYS A 206 -11.85 15.57 -4.54
CA LYS A 206 -10.49 15.17 -4.94
C LYS A 206 -10.25 13.68 -4.69
N LEU A 207 -11.25 12.86 -5.03
CA LEU A 207 -11.23 11.40 -4.89
C LEU A 207 -11.36 10.71 -6.25
N PRO A 208 -10.77 9.52 -6.45
CA PRO A 208 -10.99 8.73 -7.66
C PRO A 208 -12.48 8.39 -7.90
N PRO A 209 -12.95 8.36 -9.17
CA PRO A 209 -14.36 8.08 -9.48
C PRO A 209 -14.90 6.77 -8.91
N TRP A 210 -14.08 5.72 -8.84
CA TRP A 210 -14.49 4.42 -8.27
C TRP A 210 -14.71 4.51 -6.75
N LYS A 211 -13.85 5.24 -6.01
CA LYS A 211 -13.97 5.44 -4.56
C LYS A 211 -15.22 6.26 -4.24
N VAL A 212 -15.51 7.26 -5.08
CA VAL A 212 -16.75 8.03 -5.01
C VAL A 212 -17.97 7.15 -5.28
N LYS A 213 -17.96 6.34 -6.33
CA LYS A 213 -19.06 5.41 -6.65
C LYS A 213 -19.36 4.48 -5.47
N LYS A 214 -18.31 3.93 -4.86
CA LYS A 214 -18.40 3.06 -3.68
C LYS A 214 -18.94 3.81 -2.45
N ALA A 215 -18.36 4.96 -2.13
CA ALA A 215 -18.79 5.79 -1.01
C ALA A 215 -20.23 6.30 -1.17
N GLN A 216 -20.65 6.62 -2.40
CA GLN A 216 -22.02 7.01 -2.72
C GLN A 216 -22.99 5.85 -2.47
N ALA A 217 -22.64 4.62 -2.87
CA ALA A 217 -23.45 3.44 -2.57
C ALA A 217 -23.56 3.19 -1.05
N GLN A 218 -22.46 3.35 -0.32
CA GLN A 218 -22.42 3.22 1.14
C GLN A 218 -23.25 4.31 1.84
N ALA A 219 -23.18 5.55 1.38
CA ALA A 219 -23.86 6.71 1.96
C ALA A 219 -25.39 6.67 1.84
N ARG A 220 -25.96 5.95 0.86
CA ARG A 220 -27.43 5.88 0.63
C ARG A 220 -28.22 5.43 1.86
N GLY A 221 -27.63 4.59 2.72
CA GLY A 221 -28.28 4.08 3.94
C GLY A 221 -28.21 5.02 5.14
N TRP A 222 -27.56 6.19 5.01
CA TRP A 222 -27.23 7.07 6.13
C TRP A 222 -28.01 8.39 6.09
N SER A 223 -28.43 8.87 7.26
CA SER A 223 -28.87 10.26 7.46
C SER A 223 -27.68 11.13 7.83
N ILE A 224 -27.80 12.45 7.68
CA ILE A 224 -26.76 13.40 8.08
C ILE A 224 -26.49 13.28 9.58
N ASP A 225 -27.54 13.24 10.41
CA ASP A 225 -27.44 13.07 11.86
C ASP A 225 -26.77 11.75 12.24
N GLY A 226 -27.09 10.67 11.51
CA GLY A 226 -26.45 9.36 11.70
C GLY A 226 -24.96 9.40 11.39
N LEU A 227 -24.55 10.10 10.32
CA LEU A 227 -23.14 10.28 9.99
C LEU A 227 -22.41 11.13 11.03
N GLN A 228 -23.05 12.18 11.56
CA GLN A 228 -22.49 12.99 12.65
C GLN A 228 -22.27 12.15 13.91
N GLN A 229 -23.24 11.33 14.31
CA GLN A 229 -23.09 10.41 15.44
C GLN A 229 -21.97 9.40 15.18
N ALA A 230 -21.90 8.82 13.99
CA ALA A 230 -20.84 7.87 13.63
C ALA A 230 -19.44 8.51 13.64
N ILE A 231 -19.31 9.79 13.25
CA ILE A 231 -18.07 10.57 13.37
C ILE A 231 -17.62 10.64 14.84
N GLY A 232 -18.55 10.87 15.77
CA GLY A 232 -18.27 10.83 17.20
C GLY A 232 -17.74 9.47 17.65
N VAL A 233 -18.38 8.37 17.22
CA VAL A 233 -17.97 7.00 17.56
C VAL A 233 -16.55 6.70 17.08
N VAL A 234 -16.19 7.05 15.83
CA VAL A 234 -14.85 6.79 15.31
C VAL A 234 -13.78 7.68 15.94
N ALA A 235 -14.14 8.87 16.42
CA ALA A 235 -13.24 9.74 17.17
C ALA A 235 -12.93 9.16 18.56
N GLU A 236 -13.96 8.70 19.29
CA GLU A 236 -13.80 7.98 20.55
C GLU A 236 -12.94 6.72 20.36
N LEU A 237 -13.24 5.91 19.35
CA LEU A 237 -12.48 4.70 19.02
C LEU A 237 -10.99 4.99 18.81
N ASN A 238 -10.65 6.06 18.10
CA ASN A 238 -9.25 6.42 17.84
C ASN A 238 -8.50 6.77 19.13
N ALA A 239 -9.18 7.34 20.14
CA ALA A 239 -8.60 7.56 21.46
C ALA A 239 -8.46 6.22 22.21
N ASP A 240 -9.50 5.39 22.20
CA ASP A 240 -9.54 4.08 22.86
C ASP A 240 -8.37 3.17 22.42
N VAL A 241 -8.14 3.04 21.11
CA VAL A 241 -7.06 2.18 20.56
C VAL A 241 -5.65 2.74 20.78
N LYS A 242 -5.52 4.01 21.20
CA LYS A 242 -4.24 4.66 21.55
C LYS A 242 -3.94 4.63 23.04
N GLY A 243 -4.69 3.84 23.81
CA GLY A 243 -4.45 3.61 25.23
C GLY A 243 -5.46 4.25 26.18
N ALA A 244 -6.53 4.87 25.68
CA ALA A 244 -7.59 5.39 26.55
C ALA A 244 -8.54 4.28 27.05
N ALA A 245 -8.55 3.10 26.41
CA ALA A 245 -9.38 1.97 26.81
C ALA A 245 -8.58 0.83 27.44
N ALA A 246 -9.22 0.09 28.35
CA ALA A 246 -8.65 -1.11 28.96
C ALA A 246 -8.50 -2.30 27.99
N SER A 247 -9.29 -2.33 26.91
CA SER A 247 -9.20 -3.35 25.85
C SER A 247 -9.52 -2.72 24.48
N ALA A 248 -8.54 -2.76 23.57
CA ALA A 248 -8.70 -2.24 22.21
C ALA A 248 -9.61 -3.14 21.36
N ASP A 249 -9.57 -4.46 21.56
CA ASP A 249 -10.45 -5.44 20.92
C ASP A 249 -11.92 -5.13 21.22
N TYR A 250 -12.23 -4.96 22.51
CA TYR A 250 -13.58 -4.61 22.94
C TYR A 250 -14.00 -3.22 22.43
N ALA A 251 -13.10 -2.24 22.42
CA ALA A 251 -13.39 -0.92 21.89
C ALA A 251 -13.78 -0.97 20.40
N LEU A 252 -13.07 -1.76 19.59
CA LEU A 252 -13.41 -2.00 18.19
C LEU A 252 -14.77 -2.67 18.03
N GLU A 253 -15.03 -3.77 18.75
CA GLU A 253 -16.31 -4.48 18.66
C GLU A 253 -17.48 -3.57 19.05
N ARG A 254 -17.31 -2.81 20.14
CA ARG A 254 -18.29 -1.82 20.61
C ARG A 254 -18.55 -0.73 19.56
N ALA A 255 -17.50 -0.20 18.94
CA ALA A 255 -17.61 0.82 17.90
C ALA A 255 -18.34 0.28 16.67
N VAL A 256 -17.98 -0.92 16.19
CA VAL A 256 -18.67 -1.62 15.09
C VAL A 256 -20.17 -1.73 15.36
N ARG A 257 -20.55 -2.25 16.52
CA ARG A 257 -21.97 -2.41 16.91
C ARG A 257 -22.70 -1.07 16.94
N ARG A 258 -22.08 -0.02 17.50
CA ARG A 258 -22.65 1.34 17.56
C ARG A 258 -22.87 1.92 16.16
N ILE A 259 -21.86 1.86 15.29
CA ILE A 259 -21.93 2.43 13.93
C ILE A 259 -23.02 1.73 13.12
N VAL A 260 -23.09 0.39 13.15
CA VAL A 260 -24.15 -0.37 12.47
C VAL A 260 -25.54 -0.04 13.03
N GLY A 261 -25.67 0.09 14.34
CA GLY A 261 -26.91 0.51 15.00
C GLY A 261 -27.39 1.90 14.58
N ILE A 262 -26.48 2.87 14.52
CA ILE A 262 -26.78 4.25 14.05
C ILE A 262 -27.28 4.23 12.61
N ARG A 263 -26.68 3.42 11.73
CA ARG A 263 -27.14 3.28 10.34
C ARG A 263 -28.54 2.69 10.26
N ALA A 264 -28.84 1.66 11.05
CA ALA A 264 -30.16 1.04 11.09
C ALA A 264 -31.24 2.05 11.52
N ALA A 265 -30.96 2.86 12.55
CA ALA A 265 -31.86 3.94 12.98
C ALA A 265 -32.05 5.02 11.88
N SER A 266 -30.98 5.33 11.14
CA SER A 266 -31.02 6.28 10.02
C SER A 266 -31.95 5.83 8.88
N ALA A 267 -31.94 4.53 8.55
CA ALA A 267 -32.83 3.95 7.55
C ALA A 267 -34.30 3.94 8.00
N GLY A 268 -34.56 3.62 9.29
CA GLY A 268 -35.90 3.67 9.89
C GLY A 268 -36.50 5.07 9.94
N GLY A 269 -35.68 6.10 10.21
CA GLY A 269 -36.10 7.51 10.22
C GLY A 269 -36.60 8.01 8.87
N ARG A 270 -35.93 7.62 7.76
CA ARG A 270 -36.38 7.96 6.39
C ARG A 270 -37.72 7.31 6.02
N ALA A 271 -37.94 6.06 6.42
CA ALA A 271 -39.20 5.35 6.13
C ALA A 271 -40.40 5.95 6.89
N ARG A 272 -40.16 6.57 8.04
CA ARG A 272 -41.19 7.23 8.86
C ARG A 272 -41.50 8.66 8.44
N ALA A 273 -40.53 9.37 7.83
CA ALA A 273 -40.73 10.72 7.29
C ALA A 273 -41.44 10.76 5.92
N LEU A 274 -41.62 9.61 5.27
CA LEU A 274 -42.32 9.44 4.00
C LEU A 274 -43.77 8.94 4.16
N ARG A 275 -44.29 8.91 5.39
CA ARG A 275 -45.69 8.63 5.73
C ARG A 275 -46.31 9.85 6.40
#